data_AF-A0A0M3IUU1-F1
#
_entry.id   AF-A0A0M3IUU1-F1
#
_cell.length_a   1.000
_cell.length_b   1.000
_cell.length_c   1.000
_cell.angle_alpha   90.00
_cell.angle_beta   90.00
_cell.angle_gamma   90.00
#
_symmetry.space_group_name_H-M   'P 1'
#
loop_
_entity.id
_entity.type
_entity.pdbx_description
1 polymer ?
#
loop_
_entity_poly.entity_id
_entity_poly.type
_entity_poly.pdbx_seq_one_letter_code
_entity_poly.pdbx_strand_id
1 'polypeptide(L)'
;AVLNAAFAEYRRRTCVRFEKRRRQHDYLYITKGLGCYSQVGRTGGRQEVSLGRGCLFHEIVVHELMHAVGFWHEHSRAGHLFLLPSPSSNY
;
A
#
# COMPACT_ATOMS: atom_id res chain seq x y z
N ALA A 1 19.50 3.50 -2.41
CA ALA A 1 19.53 3.97 -1.00
C ALA A 1 18.12 4.09 -0.43
N VAL A 2 17.26 4.96 -0.98
CA VAL A 2 15.91 5.25 -0.43
C VAL A 2 14.99 4.04 -0.33
N LEU A 3 14.88 3.20 -1.37
CA LEU A 3 14.03 1.99 -1.33
C LEU A 3 14.43 1.05 -0.20
N ASN A 4 15.73 0.80 -0.01
CA ASN A 4 16.21 -0.07 1.07
C ASN A 4 15.91 0.51 2.45
N ALA A 5 15.97 1.84 2.59
CA ALA A 5 15.58 2.51 3.84
C ALA A 5 14.08 2.35 4.12
N ALA A 6 13.21 2.48 3.11
CA ALA A 6 11.78 2.22 3.25
C ALA A 6 11.50 0.74 3.62
N PHE A 7 12.18 -0.23 2.98
CA PHE A 7 12.05 -1.63 3.37
C PHE A 7 12.51 -1.89 4.81
N ALA A 8 13.58 -1.21 5.25
CA ALA A 8 14.05 -1.27 6.62
C ALA A 8 13.06 -0.64 7.62
N GLU A 9 12.36 0.44 7.25
CA GLU A 9 11.27 1.06 8.02
C GLU A 9 10.19 0.03 8.38
N TYR A 10 9.68 -0.67 7.36
CA TYR A 10 8.70 -1.75 7.52
C TYR A 10 9.25 -2.90 8.35
N ARG A 11 10.50 -3.31 8.09
CA ARG A 11 11.17 -4.37 8.83
C ARG A 11 11.27 -4.06 10.33
N ARG A 12 11.57 -2.80 10.66
CA ARG A 12 11.76 -2.33 12.04
C ARG A 12 10.44 -2.14 12.80
N ARG A 13 9.40 -1.65 12.14
CA ARG A 13 8.15 -1.22 12.81
C ARG A 13 6.97 -2.18 12.70
N THR A 14 7.01 -3.13 11.76
CA THR A 14 5.89 -4.02 11.47
C THR A 14 6.37 -5.47 11.34
N CYS A 15 5.46 -6.40 11.04
CA CYS A 15 5.80 -7.77 10.63
C CYS A 15 5.98 -7.94 9.11
N VAL A 16 5.73 -6.90 8.30
CA VAL A 16 5.84 -6.95 6.83
C VAL A 16 7.31 -6.95 6.40
N ARG A 17 7.68 -7.81 5.46
CA ARG A 17 9.04 -7.95 4.92
C ARG A 17 9.01 -7.89 3.40
N PHE A 18 9.67 -6.88 2.83
CA PHE A 18 9.87 -6.76 1.39
C PHE A 18 11.16 -7.49 1.01
N GLU A 19 11.03 -8.57 0.24
CA GLU A 19 12.13 -9.42 -0.17
C GLU A 19 12.25 -9.45 -1.69
N LYS A 20 13.48 -9.59 -2.20
CA LYS A 20 13.71 -9.69 -3.65
C LYS A 20 12.99 -10.93 -4.20
N ARG A 21 12.13 -10.72 -5.20
CA ARG A 21 11.44 -11.82 -5.91
C ARG A 21 12.46 -12.84 -6.42
N ARG A 22 12.13 -14.12 -6.23
CA ARG A 22 12.80 -15.26 -6.85
C ARG A 22 11.87 -15.95 -7.83
N ARG A 23 10.80 -16.58 -7.32
CA ARG A 23 9.85 -17.41 -8.08
C ARG A 23 8.38 -17.22 -7.69
N GLN A 24 8.10 -16.32 -6.74
CA GLN A 24 6.75 -16.03 -6.28
C GLN A 24 5.89 -15.62 -7.48
N HIS A 25 4.67 -16.14 -7.62
CA HIS A 25 3.76 -15.74 -8.70
C HIS A 25 3.39 -14.25 -8.56
N ASP A 26 2.96 -13.87 -7.36
CA ASP A 26 2.54 -12.50 -7.03
C ASP A 26 3.71 -11.69 -6.47
N TYR A 27 3.87 -10.47 -6.97
CA TYR A 27 5.00 -9.62 -6.62
C TYR A 27 4.77 -8.16 -7.00
N LEU A 28 5.48 -7.28 -6.30
CA LEU A 28 5.59 -5.88 -6.67
C LEU A 28 6.69 -5.69 -7.71
N TYR A 29 6.34 -5.00 -8.78
CA TYR A 29 7.24 -4.51 -9.81
C TYR A 29 7.41 -3.00 -9.63
N ILE A 30 8.45 -2.64 -8.88
CA ILE A 30 8.77 -1.23 -8.60
C ILE A 30 9.52 -0.67 -9.80
N THR A 31 8.95 0.34 -10.45
CA THR A 31 9.46 0.91 -11.70
C THR A 31 9.42 2.43 -11.69
N LYS A 32 10.20 3.05 -12.57
CA LYS A 32 10.15 4.50 -12.80
C LYS A 32 9.07 4.82 -13.85
N GLY A 33 7.82 4.79 -13.42
CA GLY A 33 6.67 5.14 -14.25
C GLY A 33 6.34 6.64 -14.22
N LEU A 34 5.09 6.97 -14.53
CA LEU A 34 4.55 8.33 -14.45
C LEU A 34 3.89 8.53 -13.07
N GLY A 35 4.27 9.59 -12.36
CA GLY A 35 3.75 9.87 -11.03
C GLY A 35 4.16 8.85 -9.95
N CYS A 36 3.53 8.97 -8.78
CA CYS A 36 3.70 8.06 -7.63
C CYS A 36 2.37 7.34 -7.42
N TYR A 37 2.34 6.02 -7.55
CA TYR A 37 1.14 5.23 -7.30
C TYR A 37 1.43 3.75 -7.05
N SER A 38 0.49 3.08 -6.38
CA SER A 38 0.35 1.63 -6.31
C SER A 38 -1.13 1.26 -6.29
N GLN A 39 -1.45 0.05 -6.74
CA GLN A 39 -2.74 -0.57 -6.44
C GLN A 39 -2.86 -0.87 -4.93
N VAL A 40 -4.09 -0.87 -4.42
CA VAL A 40 -4.36 -1.16 -3.00
C VAL A 40 -4.49 -2.67 -2.77
N GLY A 41 -3.64 -3.20 -1.89
CA GLY A 41 -3.60 -4.62 -1.54
C GLY A 41 -2.97 -5.48 -2.64
N ARG A 42 -3.10 -6.80 -2.48
CA ARG A 42 -2.55 -7.79 -3.43
C ARG A 42 -3.54 -8.00 -4.57
N THR A 43 -3.16 -7.59 -5.78
CA THR A 43 -4.01 -7.75 -6.99
C THR A 43 -3.81 -9.08 -7.71
N GLY A 44 -2.71 -9.78 -7.43
CA GLY A 44 -2.30 -10.99 -8.16
C GLY A 44 -1.39 -10.69 -9.35
N GLY A 45 -0.50 -11.64 -9.68
CA GLY A 45 0.50 -11.55 -10.72
C GLY A 45 1.54 -10.44 -10.49
N ARG A 46 1.97 -9.81 -11.59
CA ARG A 46 2.82 -8.61 -11.56
C ARG A 46 1.98 -7.40 -11.17
N GLN A 47 2.23 -6.83 -10.01
CA GLN A 47 1.59 -5.61 -9.55
C GLN A 47 2.59 -4.45 -9.60
N GLU A 48 2.24 -3.38 -10.30
CA GLU A 48 3.13 -2.25 -10.47
C GLU A 48 3.09 -1.27 -9.29
N VAL A 49 4.27 -0.78 -8.91
CA VAL A 49 4.44 0.39 -8.02
C VAL A 49 5.27 1.42 -8.80
N SER A 50 4.66 2.54 -9.16
CA SER A 50 5.31 3.59 -9.92
C SER A 50 5.98 4.58 -8.96
N LEU A 51 7.28 4.78 -9.14
CA LEU A 51 8.08 5.81 -8.46
C LEU A 51 8.74 6.67 -9.53
N GLY A 52 7.95 7.56 -10.13
CA GLY A 52 8.40 8.50 -11.17
C GLY A 52 9.32 9.61 -10.66
N ARG A 53 9.49 10.65 -11.49
CA ARG A 53 10.28 11.83 -11.12
C ARG A 53 9.63 12.53 -9.93
N GLY A 54 10.40 12.75 -8.87
CA GLY A 54 9.91 13.40 -7.65
C GLY A 54 9.32 12.43 -6.61
N CYS A 55 9.29 11.12 -6.88
CA CYS A 55 8.72 10.13 -5.94
C CYS A 55 9.76 9.43 -5.06
N LEU A 56 11.05 9.63 -5.31
CA LEU A 56 12.14 8.96 -4.58
C LEU A 56 12.49 9.64 -3.25
N PHE A 57 11.46 10.00 -2.49
CA PHE A 57 11.58 10.42 -1.09
C PHE A 57 11.11 9.28 -0.18
N HIS A 58 11.68 9.21 1.02
CA HIS A 58 11.45 8.07 1.92
C HIS A 58 9.96 7.90 2.26
N GLU A 59 9.30 8.98 2.63
CA GLU A 59 7.89 9.04 2.98
C GLU A 59 6.96 8.68 1.82
N ILE A 60 7.28 9.10 0.59
CA ILE A 60 6.50 8.74 -0.59
C ILE A 60 6.64 7.25 -0.90
N VAL A 61 7.86 6.70 -0.84
CA VAL A 61 8.07 5.27 -1.06
C VAL A 61 7.33 4.45 0.01
N VAL A 62 7.37 4.86 1.28
CA VAL A 62 6.61 4.21 2.35
C VAL A 62 5.12 4.28 2.08
N HIS A 63 4.60 5.44 1.66
CA HIS A 63 3.19 5.65 1.31
C HIS A 63 2.73 4.70 0.18
N GLU A 64 3.48 4.61 -0.92
CA GLU A 64 3.11 3.73 -2.03
C GLU A 64 3.22 2.24 -1.68
N LEU A 65 4.18 1.86 -0.82
CA LEU A 65 4.24 0.51 -0.27
C LEU A 65 3.05 0.24 0.67
N MET A 66 2.53 1.25 1.36
CA MET A 66 1.36 1.13 2.23
C MET A 66 0.09 0.84 1.44
N HIS A 67 -0.06 1.47 0.27
CA HIS A 67 -1.08 1.09 -0.69
C HIS A 67 -0.95 -0.38 -1.08
N ALA A 68 0.23 -0.84 -1.50
CA ALA A 68 0.46 -2.24 -1.84
C ALA A 68 0.15 -3.22 -0.68
N VAL A 69 0.37 -2.80 0.57
CA VAL A 69 0.00 -3.59 1.77
C VAL A 69 -1.51 -3.67 1.96
N GLY A 70 -2.28 -2.66 1.53
CA GLY A 70 -3.75 -2.70 1.59
C GLY A 70 -4.40 -1.45 2.18
N PHE A 71 -3.65 -0.39 2.44
CA PHE A 71 -4.22 0.84 3.01
C PHE A 71 -4.72 1.78 1.92
N TRP A 72 -5.94 2.28 2.10
CA TRP A 72 -6.46 3.42 1.38
C TRP A 72 -5.92 4.71 1.98
N HIS A 73 -6.11 5.84 1.29
CA HIS A 73 -5.85 7.13 1.91
C HIS A 73 -6.75 7.32 3.13
N GLU A 74 -6.20 7.89 4.21
CA GLU A 74 -6.91 8.05 5.48
C GLU A 74 -8.21 8.83 5.36
N HIS A 75 -8.27 9.84 4.47
CA HIS A 75 -9.49 10.61 4.22
C HIS A 75 -10.63 9.79 3.60
N SER A 76 -10.35 8.59 3.07
CA SER A 76 -11.36 7.66 2.57
C SER A 76 -11.93 6.76 3.67
N ARG A 77 -11.49 6.91 4.92
CA ARG A 77 -12.03 6.16 6.06
C ARG A 77 -13.53 6.45 6.20
N ALA A 78 -14.34 5.39 6.21
CA ALA A 78 -15.75 5.51 6.50
C ALA A 78 -15.93 5.95 7.96
N GLY A 79 -16.05 7.26 8.18
CA GLY A 79 -16.45 7.83 9.45
C GLY A 79 -17.97 7.93 9.47
N HIS A 80 -18.64 7.13 10.29
CA HIS A 80 -20.04 7.28 10.72
C HIS A 80 -20.88 8.25 9.85
N LEU A 81 -21.27 7.85 8.64
CA LEU A 81 -22.58 8.25 8.17
C LEU A 81 -23.55 7.58 9.15
N PHE A 82 -24.30 8.36 9.92
CA PHE A 82 -25.25 7.89 10.94
C PHE A 82 -26.06 6.69 10.42
N LEU A 83 -25.62 5.47 10.71
CA LEU A 83 -26.54 4.38 10.93
C LEU A 83 -27.19 4.72 12.27
N LEU A 84 -28.27 5.51 12.22
CA LEU A 84 -29.30 5.37 13.24
C LEU A 84 -29.55 3.86 13.35
N PRO A 85 -29.58 3.28 14.56
CA PRO A 85 -29.95 1.89 14.70
C PRO A 85 -31.32 1.75 14.03
N SER A 86 -31.38 0.94 12.97
CA SER A 86 -32.65 0.46 12.45
C SER A 86 -33.44 -0.06 13.65
N PRO A 87 -34.66 0.43 13.92
CA PRO A 87 -35.45 -0.12 15.01
C PRO A 87 -35.58 -1.60 14.72
N SER A 88 -35.20 -2.40 15.71
CA SER A 88 -35.26 -3.85 15.70
C SER A 88 -36.61 -4.27 15.12
N SER A 89 -36.62 -4.81 13.91
CA SER A 89 -37.77 -5.54 13.41
C SER A 89 -37.82 -6.82 14.23
N ASN A 90 -38.78 -6.88 15.16
CA ASN A 90 -39.16 -8.11 15.84
C ASN A 90 -39.40 -9.20 14.78
N TYR A 91 -38.59 -10.24 14.83
CA TYR A 91 -38.93 -11.59 14.43
C TYR A 91 -38.24 -12.55 15.40
#